data_AF-A0A1F3A0L8-F1
#
_entry.id   AF-A0A1F3A0L8-F1
#
_cell.length_a   1.000
_cell.length_b   1.000
_cell.length_c   1.000
_cell.angle_alpha   90.00
_cell.angle_beta   90.00
_cell.angle_gamma   90.00
#
_symmetry.space_group_name_H-M   'P 1'
#
loop_
_entity.id
_entity.type
_entity.pdbx_description
1 polymer ?
#
loop_
_entity_poly.entity_id
_entity_poly.type
_entity_poly.pdbx_seq_one_letter_code
_entity_poly.pdbx_strand_id
1 'polypeptide(L)'
;MSTSKSAGARRRRSVNLTIREDIMATAKSLGINASQAAETGLRLEIEKRLAERWLKENAGALNAHNSRIEKHGTLLTPDWAGE
;
A
#
# COMPACT_ATOMS: atom_id res chain seq x y z
N MET A 1 30.32 18.57 -2.99
CA MET A 1 30.65 17.22 -2.49
C MET A 1 29.34 16.56 -2.07
N SER A 2 28.73 15.83 -2.99
CA SER A 2 27.46 15.14 -2.76
C SER A 2 27.73 13.81 -2.06
N THR A 3 27.27 13.65 -0.83
CA THR A 3 27.21 12.34 -0.17
C THR A 3 25.79 11.80 -0.34
N SER A 4 25.60 10.94 -1.34
CA SER A 4 24.38 10.13 -1.45
C SER A 4 24.31 9.21 -0.23
N LYS A 5 23.30 9.42 0.61
CA LYS A 5 22.97 8.55 1.74
C LYS A 5 22.66 7.15 1.21
N SER A 6 23.58 6.21 1.44
CA SER A 6 23.34 4.78 1.23
C SER A 6 22.09 4.37 2.00
N ALA A 7 21.03 4.02 1.27
CA ALA A 7 19.80 3.50 1.85
C ALA A 7 20.16 2.17 2.54
N GLY A 8 20.16 2.18 3.87
CA GLY A 8 20.54 1.03 4.69
C GLY A 8 19.81 -0.21 4.23
N ALA A 9 20.57 -1.25 3.86
CA ALA A 9 20.04 -2.57 3.55
C ALA A 9 19.10 -2.99 4.70
N ARG A 10 17.80 -3.06 4.40
CA ARG A 10 16.75 -3.36 5.36
C ARG A 10 17.04 -4.75 5.92
N ARG A 11 17.52 -4.82 7.17
CA ARG A 11 17.91 -6.09 7.81
C ARG A 11 16.71 -7.03 7.76
N ARG A 12 16.83 -8.14 7.03
CA ARG A 12 15.84 -9.20 7.02
C ARG A 12 15.97 -10.00 8.30
N ARG A 13 14.86 -10.20 9.00
CA ARG A 13 14.78 -11.08 10.17
C ARG A 13 14.12 -12.38 9.73
N SER A 14 14.73 -13.52 10.04
CA SER A 14 14.08 -14.81 9.86
C SER A 14 12.91 -14.93 10.83
N VAL A 15 11.75 -15.32 10.34
CA VAL A 15 10.52 -15.53 11.12
C VAL A 15 10.00 -16.92 10.80
N ASN A 16 9.68 -17.71 11.84
CA ASN A 16 9.02 -19.00 11.65
C ASN A 16 7.53 -18.77 11.45
N LEU A 17 7.00 -19.24 10.32
CA LEU A 17 5.61 -19.10 9.91
C LEU A 17 5.02 -20.50 9.67
N THR A 18 3.77 -20.70 10.07
CA THR A 18 3.03 -21.95 9.77
C THR A 18 2.16 -21.70 8.56
N ILE A 19 2.40 -22.45 7.48
CA ILE A 19 1.62 -22.41 6.23
C ILE A 19 1.12 -23.83 5.96
N ARG A 20 -0.08 -23.95 5.40
CA ARG A 20 -0.64 -25.26 5.03
C ARG A 20 0.27 -25.99 4.06
N GLU A 21 0.36 -27.30 4.25
CA GLU A 21 1.23 -28.17 3.47
C GLU A 21 0.86 -28.19 1.98
N ASP A 22 -0.42 -28.23 1.64
CA ASP A 22 -0.91 -28.26 0.26
C ASP A 22 -0.51 -26.99 -0.53
N ILE A 23 -0.54 -25.83 0.15
CA ILE A 23 -0.09 -24.56 -0.42
C ILE A 23 1.42 -24.59 -0.64
N MET A 24 2.19 -25.08 0.33
CA MET A 24 3.66 -25.18 0.21
C MET A 24 4.09 -26.18 -0.87
N ALA A 25 3.40 -27.31 -0.99
CA ALA A 25 3.64 -28.29 -2.04
C ALA A 25 3.40 -27.68 -3.43
N THR A 26 2.28 -26.98 -3.60
CA THR A 26 1.93 -26.28 -4.84
C THR A 26 2.93 -25.15 -5.15
N ALA A 27 3.32 -24.36 -4.16
CA ALA A 27 4.32 -23.31 -4.34
C ALA A 27 5.66 -23.90 -4.80
N LYS A 28 6.08 -25.02 -4.21
CA LYS A 28 7.31 -25.72 -4.59
C LYS A 28 7.23 -26.28 -6.02
N SER A 29 6.12 -26.89 -6.42
CA SER A 29 5.94 -27.41 -7.79
C SER A 29 5.97 -26.30 -8.85
N LEU A 30 5.55 -25.08 -8.47
CA LEU A 30 5.57 -23.90 -9.32
C LEU A 30 6.88 -23.10 -9.24
N GLY A 31 7.86 -23.53 -8.43
CA GLY A 31 9.13 -22.81 -8.25
C GLY A 31 8.98 -21.46 -7.53
N ILE A 32 7.90 -21.25 -6.78
CA ILE A 32 7.64 -20.00 -6.07
C ILE A 32 8.53 -19.90 -4.83
N ASN A 33 9.21 -18.77 -4.67
CA ASN A 33 9.95 -18.46 -3.45
C ASN A 33 8.98 -18.05 -2.33
N ALA A 34 8.71 -18.98 -1.43
CA ALA A 34 7.76 -18.79 -0.33
C ALA A 34 8.07 -17.57 0.56
N SER A 35 9.35 -17.27 0.81
CA SER A 35 9.75 -16.11 1.62
C SER A 35 9.41 -14.79 0.93
N GLN A 36 9.73 -14.68 -0.36
CA GLN A 36 9.40 -13.49 -1.16
C GLN A 36 7.88 -13.32 -1.34
N ALA A 37 7.16 -14.43 -1.55
CA ALA A 37 5.71 -14.42 -1.65
C ALA A 37 5.05 -13.97 -0.34
N ALA A 38 5.53 -14.48 0.80
CA ALA A 38 5.07 -14.06 2.12
C ALA A 38 5.35 -12.57 2.39
N GLU A 39 6.54 -12.08 2.07
CA GLU A 39 6.89 -10.66 2.20
C GLU A 39 5.96 -9.78 1.34
N THR A 40 5.70 -10.19 0.10
CA THR A 40 4.81 -9.46 -0.81
C THR A 40 3.38 -9.44 -0.29
N GLY A 41 2.86 -10.58 0.17
CA GLY A 41 1.52 -10.68 0.75
C GLY A 41 1.36 -9.81 2.00
N LEU A 42 2.35 -9.83 2.89
CA LEU A 42 2.36 -8.97 4.08
C LEU A 42 2.38 -7.49 3.72
N ARG A 43 3.20 -7.08 2.76
CA ARG A 43 3.27 -5.68 2.32
C ARG A 43 1.92 -5.21 1.80
N LEU A 44 1.27 -5.99 0.93
CA LEU A 44 -0.04 -5.64 0.36
C LEU A 44 -1.12 -5.52 1.44
N GLU A 45 -1.17 -6.45 2.39
CA GLU A 45 -2.13 -6.37 3.50
C GLU A 45 -1.85 -5.17 4.40
N ILE A 46 -0.58 -4.85 4.69
CA ILE A 46 -0.22 -3.67 5.47
C ILE A 46 -0.67 -2.39 4.75
N GLU A 47 -0.37 -2.24 3.46
CA GLU A 47 -0.77 -1.08 2.66
C GLU A 47 -2.28 -0.90 2.65
N LYS A 48 -3.02 -2.00 2.45
CA LYS A 48 -4.49 -2.00 2.52
C LYS A 48 -5.00 -1.51 3.87
N ARG A 49 -4.50 -2.05 4.98
CA ARG A 49 -4.92 -1.67 6.34
C ARG A 49 -4.58 -0.23 6.68
N LEU A 50 -3.43 0.27 6.21
CA LEU A 50 -3.05 1.67 6.38
C LEU A 50 -3.95 2.59 5.57
N ALA A 51 -4.28 2.24 4.32
CA ALA A 51 -5.21 3.00 3.50
C ALA A 51 -6.62 3.05 4.13
N GLU A 52 -7.13 1.91 4.59
CA GLU A 52 -8.42 1.82 5.31
C GLU A 52 -8.43 2.71 6.57
N ARG A 53 -7.36 2.65 7.36
CA ARG A 53 -7.20 3.50 8.54
C ARG A 53 -7.20 4.98 8.17
N TRP A 54 -6.39 5.35 7.18
CA TRP A 54 -6.27 6.73 6.73
C TRP A 54 -7.60 7.27 6.23
N LEU A 55 -8.35 6.50 5.44
CA LEU A 55 -9.69 6.88 4.97
C LEU A 55 -10.64 7.13 6.15
N LYS A 56 -10.63 6.26 7.16
CA LYS A 56 -11.45 6.41 8.36
C LYS A 56 -11.09 7.68 9.14
N GLU A 57 -9.79 7.92 9.35
CA GLU A 57 -9.29 9.09 10.07
C GLU A 57 -9.56 10.41 9.33
N ASN A 58 -9.54 10.38 8.00
CA ASN A 58 -9.68 11.57 7.16
C ASN A 58 -11.10 11.74 6.58
N ALA A 59 -12.05 10.84 6.89
CA ALA A 59 -13.41 10.90 6.38
C ALA A 59 -14.08 12.26 6.63
N GLY A 60 -13.88 12.86 7.81
CA GLY A 60 -14.40 14.19 8.12
C GLY A 60 -13.81 15.29 7.24
N ALA A 61 -12.49 15.28 7.04
CA ALA A 61 -11.80 16.25 6.20
C ALA A 61 -12.20 16.12 4.72
N LEU A 62 -12.34 14.87 4.24
CA LEU A 62 -12.82 14.58 2.88
C LEU A 62 -14.25 15.07 2.69
N ASN A 63 -15.16 14.80 3.63
CA ASN A 63 -16.54 15.29 3.56
C ASN A 63 -16.63 16.81 3.59
N ALA A 64 -15.83 17.47 4.44
CA ALA A 64 -15.75 18.93 4.48
C ALA A 64 -15.22 19.51 3.16
N HIS A 65 -14.19 18.90 2.58
CA HIS A 65 -13.65 19.29 1.28
C HIS A 65 -14.68 19.11 0.15
N ASN A 66 -15.36 17.96 0.10
CA ASN A 66 -16.41 17.70 -0.88
C ASN A 66 -17.56 18.71 -0.76
N SER A 67 -18.02 18.97 0.47
CA SER A 67 -19.07 19.97 0.72
C SER A 67 -18.65 21.38 0.27
N ARG A 68 -17.36 21.74 0.40
CA ARG A 68 -16.83 23.03 -0.10
C ARG A 68 -16.85 23.07 -1.62
N ILE A 69 -16.43 22.00 -2.28
CA ILE A 69 -16.41 21.88 -3.75
C ILE A 69 -17.83 21.96 -4.31
N GLU A 70 -18.80 21.28 -3.69
CA GLU A 70 -20.21 21.34 -4.11
C GLU A 70 -20.78 22.77 -4.02
N LYS A 71 -20.42 23.52 -2.97
CA LYS A 71 -20.92 24.87 -2.74
C LYS A 71 -20.23 25.94 -3.58
N HIS A 72 -18.93 25.81 -3.81
CA HIS A 72 -18.09 26.88 -4.36
C HIS A 72 -17.41 26.50 -5.67
N GLY A 73 -17.60 25.28 -6.17
CA GLY A 73 -16.89 24.75 -7.31
C GLY A 73 -15.42 24.45 -7.01
N THR A 74 -14.70 23.98 -8.03
CA THR A 74 -13.24 23.88 -8.01
C THR A 74 -12.62 25.27 -8.13
N LEU A 75 -11.42 25.46 -7.58
CA LEU A 75 -10.69 26.73 -7.71
C LEU A 75 -10.17 26.96 -9.13
N LEU A 76 -9.84 25.85 -9.80
CA LEU A 76 -9.36 25.81 -11.17
C LEU A 76 -10.14 24.70 -11.86
N THR A 77 -10.70 25.01 -13.02
CA THR A 77 -11.19 23.99 -13.95
C THR A 77 -10.00 23.58 -14.81
N PRO A 78 -9.56 22.31 -14.73
CA PRO A 78 -8.49 21.85 -15.59
C PRO A 78 -8.95 21.81 -17.06
N ASP A 79 -8.02 22.00 -17.98
CA ASP A 79 -8.23 21.99 -19.44
C ASP A 79 -8.76 20.65 -20.00
N TRP A 80 -8.56 19.57 -19.25
CA TRP A 80 -9.10 18.23 -19.56
C TRP A 80 -10.48 17.95 -18.94
N ALA A 81 -10.97 18.81 -18.04
CA ALA A 81 -12.37 18.75 -17.64
C ALA A 81 -13.15 19.46 -18.73
N GLY A 82 -13.70 18.69 -19.67
CA GLY A 82 -14.60 19.22 -20.70
C GLY A 82 -15.76 20.03 -20.10
N GLU A 83 -16.35 20.89 -20.92
CA GLU A 83 -17.48 21.77 -20.53
C GLU A 83 -18.63 21.04 -19.83
#